data_AF-A0A1F6D2K2-F1
#
_entry.id   AF-A0A1F6D2K2-F1
#
_cell.length_a   1.000
_cell.length_b   1.000
_cell.length_c   1.000
_cell.angle_alpha   90.00
_cell.angle_beta   90.00
_cell.angle_gamma   90.00
#
_symmetry.space_group_name_H-M   'P 1'
#
loop_
_entity.id
_entity.type
_entity.pdbx_description
1 polymer ?
#
loop_
_entity_poly.entity_id
_entity_poly.type
_entity_poly.pdbx_seq_one_letter_code
_entity_poly.pdbx_strand_id
1 'polypeptide(L)'
;MAREKTVHSRTAARTVRRRIETGGERVWRLSDFADLPFQAVAQALSRVTRQGQLQRLGKGLYYRPRRTAFGPSLPNPTAVRSLPLQRWAVFPSGLAAASLLGFTTQHSAHVELATDGLSLPRLIVGKDAVIHTRRPPEWRSLRETDVALLDFLRNRGKTSDLTPADTTRKLLKYFRERGRFNRLSAAAPSEPPRVRAMLGAIGQQLGKSKSALTRLHASLNPFSRFDFGALAGLAYAKDWQATGR
;
A
#
# COMPACT_ATOMS: atom_id res chain seq x y z
N MET A 1 41.61 -26.34 -6.41
CA MET A 1 40.21 -25.89 -6.12
C MET A 1 40.08 -24.73 -5.12
N ALA A 2 40.85 -24.64 -4.02
CA ALA A 2 40.69 -23.56 -3.03
C ALA A 2 41.12 -22.14 -3.51
N ARG A 3 42.21 -22.05 -4.29
CA ARG A 3 42.71 -20.78 -4.84
C ARG A 3 41.73 -20.14 -5.84
N GLU A 4 41.10 -20.95 -6.67
CA GLU A 4 40.18 -20.51 -7.73
C GLU A 4 38.86 -19.95 -7.16
N LYS A 5 38.29 -20.61 -6.15
CA LYS A 5 37.12 -20.11 -5.40
C LYS A 5 37.41 -18.76 -4.71
N THR A 6 38.65 -18.56 -4.26
CA THR A 6 39.05 -17.34 -3.54
C THR A 6 39.19 -16.14 -4.48
N VAL A 7 39.70 -16.34 -5.70
CA VAL A 7 39.83 -15.30 -6.73
C VAL A 7 38.44 -14.87 -7.24
N HIS A 8 37.55 -15.83 -7.53
CA HIS A 8 36.18 -15.55 -7.95
C HIS A 8 35.39 -14.75 -6.90
N SER A 9 35.57 -15.08 -5.61
CA SER A 9 34.93 -14.36 -4.49
C SER A 9 35.43 -12.91 -4.34
N ARG A 10 36.74 -12.67 -4.48
CA ARG A 10 37.31 -11.31 -4.44
C ARG A 10 36.82 -10.43 -5.60
N THR A 11 36.70 -11.01 -6.79
CA THR A 11 36.18 -10.29 -7.97
C THR A 11 34.70 -9.95 -7.83
N ALA A 12 33.90 -10.87 -7.29
CA ALA A 12 32.48 -10.61 -7.01
C ALA A 12 32.31 -9.49 -5.97
N ALA A 13 33.06 -9.51 -4.86
CA ALA A 13 32.98 -8.48 -3.82
C ALA A 13 33.35 -7.08 -4.34
N ARG A 14 34.41 -6.99 -5.16
CA ARG A 14 34.81 -5.72 -5.80
C ARG A 14 33.73 -5.22 -6.76
N THR A 15 33.12 -6.12 -7.52
CA THR A 15 32.04 -5.78 -8.47
C THR A 15 30.79 -5.29 -7.74
N VAL A 16 30.38 -5.96 -6.66
CA VAL A 16 29.26 -5.54 -5.80
C VAL A 16 29.50 -4.13 -5.27
N ARG A 17 30.68 -3.87 -4.70
CA ARG A 17 31.03 -2.55 -4.16
C ARG A 17 30.97 -1.45 -5.22
N ARG A 18 31.59 -1.70 -6.38
CA ARG A 18 31.60 -0.75 -7.50
C ARG A 18 30.18 -0.41 -7.94
N ARG A 19 29.31 -1.41 -8.12
CA ARG A 19 27.89 -1.19 -8.48
C ARG A 19 27.17 -0.34 -7.44
N ILE A 20 27.37 -0.63 -6.14
CA ILE A 20 26.75 0.13 -5.06
C ILE A 20 27.19 1.60 -5.09
N GLU A 21 28.49 1.84 -5.29
CA GLU A 21 29.05 3.20 -5.33
C GLU A 21 28.54 3.99 -6.54
N THR A 22 28.50 3.38 -7.73
CA THR A 22 28.03 4.05 -8.96
C THR A 22 26.52 4.20 -9.03
N GLY A 23 25.74 3.30 -8.42
CA GLY A 23 24.28 3.30 -8.52
C GLY A 23 23.54 4.34 -7.67
N GLY A 24 24.25 5.24 -6.98
CA GLY A 24 23.63 6.37 -6.30
C GLY A 24 22.76 6.01 -5.08
N GLU A 25 21.85 6.91 -4.74
CA GLU A 25 20.81 6.76 -3.72
C GLU A 25 19.70 5.85 -4.25
N ARG A 26 19.63 4.61 -3.77
CA ARG A 26 18.59 3.66 -4.18
C ARG A 26 18.50 2.44 -3.26
N VAL A 27 17.45 1.67 -3.46
CA VAL A 27 17.31 0.34 -2.89
C VAL A 27 18.00 -0.69 -3.78
N TRP A 28 18.69 -1.63 -3.12
CA TRP A 28 19.43 -2.76 -3.68
C TRP A 28 18.82 -4.07 -3.22
N ARG A 29 18.64 -5.00 -4.15
CA ARG A 29 18.13 -6.36 -3.93
C ARG A 29 19.25 -7.36 -4.21
N LEU A 30 19.15 -8.55 -3.63
CA LEU A 30 20.03 -9.67 -4.03
C LEU A 30 19.89 -10.00 -5.52
N SER A 31 18.70 -9.83 -6.10
CA SER A 31 18.44 -10.03 -7.53
C SER A 31 19.19 -9.05 -8.43
N ASP A 32 19.61 -7.88 -7.93
CA ASP A 32 20.38 -6.90 -8.71
C ASP A 32 21.82 -7.38 -8.99
N PHE A 33 22.20 -8.53 -8.40
CA PHE A 33 23.48 -9.20 -8.57
C PHE A 33 23.29 -10.66 -8.98
N ALA A 34 22.21 -10.99 -9.68
CA ALA A 34 21.90 -12.36 -10.10
C ALA A 34 22.98 -12.99 -11.00
N ASP A 35 23.82 -12.17 -11.63
CA ASP A 35 24.98 -12.58 -12.43
C ASP A 35 26.20 -13.00 -11.58
N LEU A 36 26.15 -12.86 -10.25
CA LEU A 36 27.26 -13.14 -9.33
C LEU A 36 26.92 -14.29 -8.35
N PRO A 37 27.92 -15.02 -7.82
CA PRO A 37 27.69 -16.08 -6.85
C PRO A 37 27.00 -15.57 -5.58
N PHE A 38 25.85 -16.15 -5.22
CA PHE A 38 25.01 -15.74 -4.09
C PHE A 38 25.78 -15.54 -2.78
N GLN A 39 26.63 -16.50 -2.40
CA GLN A 39 27.39 -16.45 -1.14
C GLN A 39 28.37 -15.26 -1.10
N ALA A 40 29.02 -14.97 -2.24
CA ALA A 40 29.94 -13.84 -2.34
C ALA A 40 29.19 -12.50 -2.27
N VAL A 41 28.03 -12.40 -2.93
CA VAL A 41 27.16 -11.22 -2.86
C VAL A 41 26.67 -10.98 -1.43
N ALA A 42 26.18 -12.02 -0.76
CA ALA A 42 25.69 -11.92 0.62
C ALA A 42 26.79 -11.46 1.60
N GLN A 43 28.00 -12.01 1.47
CA GLN A 43 29.15 -11.58 2.28
C GLN A 43 29.57 -10.14 1.97
N ALA A 44 29.62 -9.76 0.69
CA ALA A 44 29.99 -8.41 0.28
C ALA A 44 28.98 -7.37 0.82
N LEU A 45 27.68 -7.60 0.63
CA LEU A 45 26.62 -6.72 1.15
C LEU A 45 26.66 -6.62 2.68
N SER A 46 26.93 -7.74 3.38
CA SER A 46 27.11 -7.73 4.83
C SER A 46 28.28 -6.84 5.27
N ARG A 47 29.43 -6.94 4.58
CA ARG A 47 30.61 -6.10 4.86
C ARG A 47 30.33 -4.61 4.60
N VAL A 48 29.73 -4.28 3.46
CA VAL A 48 29.38 -2.90 3.07
C VAL A 48 28.36 -2.30 4.06
N THR A 49 27.42 -3.10 4.54
CA THR A 49 26.47 -2.69 5.59
C THR A 49 27.19 -2.39 6.90
N ARG A 50 28.13 -3.25 7.32
CA ARG A 50 28.93 -3.04 8.55
C ARG A 50 29.79 -1.77 8.47
N GLN A 51 30.20 -1.37 7.27
CA GLN A 51 30.93 -0.14 7.01
C GLN A 51 30.03 1.12 6.96
N GLY A 52 28.71 0.98 7.16
CA GLY A 52 27.77 2.10 7.16
C GLY A 52 27.45 2.68 5.78
N GLN A 53 27.94 2.07 4.69
CA GLN A 53 27.65 2.50 3.32
C GLN A 53 26.26 2.05 2.85
N LEU A 54 25.72 0.99 3.45
CA LEU A 54 24.37 0.49 3.23
C LEU A 54 23.63 0.34 4.55
N GLN A 55 22.32 0.53 4.51
CA GLN A 55 21.40 0.21 5.60
C GLN A 55 20.58 -1.03 5.23
N ARG A 56 20.55 -2.04 6.10
CA ARG A 56 19.81 -3.27 5.83
C ARG A 56 18.32 -3.09 6.12
N LEU A 57 17.51 -3.04 5.08
CA LEU A 57 16.06 -2.84 5.14
C LEU A 57 15.30 -4.12 5.55
N GLY A 58 15.80 -5.29 5.16
CA GLY A 58 15.16 -6.58 5.39
C GLY A 58 15.97 -7.74 4.81
N LYS A 59 15.39 -8.95 4.76
CA LYS A 59 16.05 -10.11 4.14
C LYS A 59 16.29 -9.83 2.65
N GLY A 60 17.57 -9.72 2.27
CA GLY A 60 17.97 -9.50 0.87
C GLY A 60 17.72 -8.09 0.33
N LEU A 61 17.41 -7.12 1.18
CA LEU A 61 17.06 -5.75 0.81
C LEU A 61 17.93 -4.74 1.56
N TYR A 62 18.56 -3.84 0.83
CA TYR A 62 19.52 -2.86 1.35
C TYR A 62 19.24 -1.49 0.75
N TYR A 63 19.50 -0.42 1.50
CA TYR A 63 19.36 0.95 1.03
C TYR A 63 20.69 1.66 1.07
N ARG A 64 21.04 2.36 -0.01
CA ARG A 64 22.16 3.29 -0.03
C ARG A 64 21.64 4.71 0.24
N PRO A 65 21.81 5.25 1.45
CA PRO A 65 21.40 6.62 1.73
C PRO A 65 22.36 7.61 1.07
N ARG A 66 21.82 8.78 0.73
CA ARG A 66 22.60 9.99 0.47
C ARG A 66 22.78 10.74 1.79
N ARG A 67 23.94 11.34 2.01
CA ARG A 67 24.10 12.25 3.15
C ARG A 67 23.36 13.56 2.89
N THR A 68 22.55 13.98 3.85
CA THR A 68 21.84 15.26 3.86
C THR A 68 22.18 16.03 5.13
N ALA A 69 21.82 17.32 5.20
CA ALA A 69 21.99 18.12 6.40
C ALA A 69 21.23 17.55 7.63
N PHE A 70 20.21 16.74 7.39
CA PHE A 70 19.37 16.11 8.42
C PHE A 70 19.75 14.65 8.71
N GLY A 71 20.92 14.21 8.22
CA GLY A 71 21.39 12.83 8.36
C GLY A 71 21.24 12.02 7.06
N PRO A 72 21.34 10.67 7.13
CA PRO A 72 21.15 9.82 5.96
C PRO A 72 19.72 9.98 5.44
N SER A 73 19.57 10.11 4.12
CA SER A 73 18.26 10.14 3.49
C SER A 73 17.48 8.86 3.78
N LEU A 74 16.15 8.91 3.63
CA LEU A 74 15.28 7.75 3.71
C LEU A 74 14.85 7.33 2.29
N PRO A 75 14.53 6.04 2.08
CA PRO A 75 13.96 5.60 0.81
C PRO A 75 12.72 6.43 0.46
N ASN A 76 12.62 6.87 -0.79
CA ASN A 76 11.42 7.57 -1.29
C ASN A 76 10.17 6.69 -1.07
N PRO A 77 9.08 7.19 -0.44
CA PRO A 77 7.86 6.41 -0.19
C PRO A 77 7.28 5.71 -1.42
N THR A 78 7.39 6.31 -2.62
CA THR A 78 6.97 5.69 -3.88
C THR A 78 7.91 4.55 -4.27
N ALA A 79 9.23 4.74 -4.09
CA ALA A 79 10.20 3.67 -4.30
C ALA A 79 9.97 2.51 -3.33
N VAL A 80 9.63 2.79 -2.07
CA VAL A 80 9.24 1.82 -1.04
C VAL A 80 8.07 0.94 -1.47
N ARG A 81 7.03 1.53 -2.08
CA ARG A 81 5.86 0.78 -2.59
C ARG A 81 6.23 -0.19 -3.70
N SER A 82 7.21 0.18 -4.53
CA SER A 82 7.72 -0.67 -5.62
C SER A 82 8.69 -1.76 -5.15
N LEU A 83 9.04 -1.79 -3.86
CA LEU A 83 9.90 -2.83 -3.32
C LEU A 83 9.07 -4.11 -3.23
N PRO A 84 9.54 -5.23 -3.81
CA PRO A 84 9.09 -6.54 -3.45
C PRO A 84 9.69 -6.77 -2.07
N LEU A 85 9.06 -6.19 -1.05
CA LEU A 85 9.09 -6.77 0.27
C LEU A 85 8.46 -8.14 0.05
N GLN A 86 9.27 -9.15 -0.28
CA GLN A 86 8.81 -10.45 -0.81
C GLN A 86 7.71 -11.11 0.04
N ARG A 87 7.51 -10.61 1.26
CA ARG A 87 6.50 -11.03 2.23
C ARG A 87 5.22 -10.18 2.26
N TRP A 88 5.28 -8.88 2.00
CA TRP A 88 4.18 -7.94 2.29
C TRP A 88 3.92 -6.97 1.14
N ALA A 89 2.65 -6.78 0.82
CA ALA A 89 2.23 -5.73 -0.10
C ALA A 89 2.09 -4.40 0.63
N VAL A 90 2.36 -3.31 -0.07
CA VAL A 90 2.22 -1.93 0.43
C VAL A 90 1.20 -1.22 -0.44
N PHE A 91 0.24 -0.57 0.20
CA PHE A 91 -0.91 0.06 -0.42
C PHE A 91 -0.98 1.56 -0.04
N PRO A 92 -1.52 2.43 -0.91
CA PRO A 92 -1.81 3.80 -0.51
C PRO A 92 -2.82 3.82 0.64
N SER A 93 -2.66 4.76 1.58
CA SER A 93 -3.64 4.95 2.65
C SER A 93 -3.80 6.41 3.07
N GLY A 94 -4.93 6.71 3.70
CA GLY A 94 -5.24 8.02 4.30
C GLY A 94 -5.21 9.15 3.27
N LEU A 95 -4.46 10.23 3.57
CA LEU A 95 -4.31 11.37 2.67
C LEU A 95 -3.68 10.97 1.33
N ALA A 96 -2.75 10.01 1.31
CA ALA A 96 -2.14 9.56 0.06
C ALA A 96 -3.14 8.82 -0.84
N ALA A 97 -4.05 8.02 -0.27
CA ALA A 97 -5.12 7.37 -1.03
C ALA A 97 -6.16 8.39 -1.52
N ALA A 98 -6.55 9.33 -0.68
CA ALA A 98 -7.49 10.38 -1.06
C ALA A 98 -6.92 11.32 -2.13
N SER A 99 -5.64 11.68 -2.05
CA SER A 99 -4.94 12.50 -3.04
C SER A 99 -4.82 11.80 -4.39
N LEU A 100 -4.51 10.49 -4.42
CA LEU A 100 -4.54 9.68 -5.65
C LEU A 100 -5.90 9.72 -6.36
N LEU A 101 -6.98 9.79 -5.58
CA LEU A 101 -8.36 9.90 -6.05
C LEU A 101 -8.82 11.37 -6.23
N GLY A 102 -7.96 12.33 -5.96
CA GLY A 102 -8.24 13.77 -5.98
C GLY A 102 -9.32 14.24 -4.99
N PHE A 103 -9.58 13.52 -3.91
CA PHE A 103 -10.49 13.98 -2.84
C PHE A 103 -9.85 15.05 -1.94
N THR A 104 -8.52 15.18 -1.99
CA THR A 104 -7.75 16.17 -1.24
C THR A 104 -6.53 16.58 -2.06
N THR A 105 -6.06 17.81 -1.85
CA THR A 105 -4.76 18.29 -2.31
C THR A 105 -3.74 18.38 -1.16
N GLN A 106 -4.14 18.01 0.06
CA GLN A 106 -3.27 18.06 1.22
C GLN A 106 -2.21 16.96 1.15
N HIS A 107 -1.00 17.34 1.55
CA HIS A 107 0.09 16.40 1.75
C HIS A 107 0.26 16.12 3.24
N SER A 108 0.38 14.84 3.59
CA SER A 108 0.68 14.45 4.97
C SER A 108 2.12 14.80 5.35
N ALA A 109 2.32 15.29 6.57
CA ALA A 109 3.65 15.49 7.15
C ALA A 109 4.40 14.18 7.40
N HIS A 110 3.67 13.08 7.59
CA HIS A 110 4.23 11.75 7.82
C HIS A 110 3.75 10.76 6.76
N VAL A 111 4.57 9.72 6.52
CA VAL A 111 4.20 8.63 5.62
C VAL A 111 3.03 7.84 6.21
N GLU A 112 1.93 7.73 5.48
CA GLU A 112 0.78 6.89 5.83
C GLU A 112 0.56 5.84 4.73
N LEU A 113 0.55 4.57 5.13
CA LEU A 113 0.50 3.43 4.22
C LEU A 113 -0.35 2.31 4.83
N ALA A 114 -0.81 1.41 3.98
CA ALA A 114 -1.44 0.17 4.43
C ALA A 114 -0.65 -1.06 3.96
N THR A 115 -0.78 -2.16 4.67
CA THR A 115 -0.14 -3.43 4.34
C THR A 115 -1.03 -4.61 4.72
N ASP A 116 -0.88 -5.72 4.01
CA ASP A 116 -1.45 -7.01 4.40
C ASP A 116 -0.64 -7.74 5.48
N GLY A 117 0.57 -7.25 5.79
CA GLY A 117 1.38 -7.74 6.89
C GLY A 117 0.92 -7.29 8.27
N LEU A 118 1.55 -7.86 9.30
CA LEU A 118 1.45 -7.39 10.68
C LEU A 118 2.26 -6.12 10.95
N SER A 119 3.26 -5.83 10.12
CA SER A 119 4.12 -4.66 10.22
C SER A 119 4.86 -4.41 8.90
N LEU A 120 5.42 -3.20 8.75
CA LEU A 120 6.43 -2.88 7.74
C LEU A 120 7.72 -2.45 8.44
N PRO A 121 8.91 -2.75 7.87
CA PRO A 121 10.17 -2.32 8.46
C PRO A 121 10.27 -0.79 8.53
N ARG A 122 10.45 -0.24 9.74
CA ARG A 122 10.51 1.21 10.00
C ARG A 122 11.64 1.93 9.26
N LEU A 123 12.74 1.23 9.02
CA LEU A 123 13.85 1.75 8.22
C LEU A 123 13.46 2.03 6.76
N ILE A 124 12.40 1.38 6.28
CA ILE A 124 11.88 1.55 4.92
C ILE A 124 10.84 2.66 4.90
N VAL A 125 9.86 2.61 5.80
CA VAL A 125 8.69 3.52 5.76
C VAL A 125 8.89 4.82 6.55
N GLY A 126 9.93 4.90 7.39
CA GLY A 126 10.14 5.97 8.35
C GLY A 126 9.68 5.60 9.76
N LYS A 127 10.38 6.13 10.77
CA LYS A 127 10.08 5.87 12.19
C LYS A 127 8.67 6.34 12.58
N ASP A 128 8.25 7.50 12.08
CA ASP A 128 6.98 8.14 12.42
C ASP A 128 5.84 7.75 11.46
N ALA A 129 6.05 6.72 10.62
CA ALA A 129 5.04 6.29 9.67
C ALA A 129 3.80 5.71 10.35
N VAL A 130 2.62 6.06 9.84
CA VAL A 130 1.35 5.43 10.23
C VAL A 130 1.13 4.24 9.30
N ILE A 131 1.03 3.04 9.88
CA ILE A 131 0.92 1.79 9.12
C ILE A 131 -0.39 1.09 9.48
N HIS A 132 -1.31 1.04 8.52
CA HIS A 132 -2.55 0.27 8.65
C HIS A 132 -2.29 -1.19 8.27
N THR A 133 -2.27 -2.07 9.26
CA THR A 133 -1.89 -3.47 9.08
C THR A 133 -3.07 -4.37 8.74
N ARG A 134 -2.80 -5.61 8.35
CA ARG A 134 -3.81 -6.66 8.09
C ARG A 134 -4.86 -6.26 7.05
N ARG A 135 -4.43 -5.60 5.97
CA ARG A 135 -5.27 -5.47 4.78
C ARG A 135 -5.48 -6.84 4.12
N PRO A 136 -6.62 -7.06 3.45
CA PRO A 136 -6.90 -8.34 2.81
C PRO A 136 -5.88 -8.64 1.69
N PRO A 137 -5.37 -9.89 1.59
CA PRO A 137 -4.46 -10.29 0.50
C PRO A 137 -5.05 -10.06 -0.90
N GLU A 138 -6.36 -10.06 -1.03
CA GLU A 138 -7.12 -9.77 -2.26
C GLU A 138 -6.78 -8.37 -2.82
N TRP A 139 -6.35 -7.43 -1.98
CA TRP A 139 -5.90 -6.12 -2.45
C TRP A 139 -4.70 -6.21 -3.40
N ARG A 140 -3.89 -7.29 -3.33
CA ARG A 140 -2.72 -7.49 -4.21
C ARG A 140 -3.08 -7.59 -5.69
N SER A 141 -4.27 -8.10 -6.02
CA SER A 141 -4.71 -8.27 -7.40
C SER A 141 -5.52 -7.09 -7.92
N LEU A 142 -5.80 -6.11 -7.07
CA LEU A 142 -6.55 -4.91 -7.42
C LEU A 142 -5.64 -3.83 -8.00
N ARG A 143 -6.23 -2.95 -8.82
CA ARG A 143 -5.57 -1.75 -9.33
C ARG A 143 -5.34 -0.78 -8.17
N GLU A 144 -4.29 0.04 -8.25
CA GLU A 144 -3.98 1.03 -7.21
C GLU A 144 -5.15 1.96 -6.91
N THR A 145 -5.90 2.39 -7.93
CA THR A 145 -7.11 3.20 -7.77
C THR A 145 -8.22 2.47 -7.01
N ASP A 146 -8.37 1.16 -7.23
CA ASP A 146 -9.40 0.34 -6.60
C ASP A 146 -9.05 0.09 -5.13
N VAL A 147 -7.77 -0.14 -4.83
CA VAL A 147 -7.23 -0.20 -3.47
C VAL A 147 -7.45 1.13 -2.73
N ALA A 148 -7.13 2.25 -3.36
CA ALA A 148 -7.35 3.57 -2.78
C ALA A 148 -8.83 3.83 -2.46
N LEU A 149 -9.76 3.36 -3.31
CA LEU A 149 -11.20 3.46 -3.03
C LEU A 149 -11.60 2.63 -1.82
N LEU A 150 -11.11 1.39 -1.68
CA LEU A 150 -11.39 0.58 -0.49
C LEU A 150 -10.86 1.23 0.78
N ASP A 151 -9.65 1.80 0.73
CA ASP A 151 -9.11 2.53 1.88
C ASP A 151 -9.94 3.79 2.21
N PHE A 152 -10.37 4.53 1.19
CA PHE A 152 -11.25 5.69 1.35
C PHE A 152 -12.59 5.33 1.99
N LEU A 153 -13.18 4.19 1.61
CA LEU A 153 -14.38 3.64 2.24
C LEU A 153 -14.12 3.20 3.69
N ARG A 154 -13.00 2.50 3.96
CA ARG A 154 -12.61 2.12 5.33
C ARG A 154 -12.52 3.33 6.24
N ASN A 155 -12.00 4.44 5.71
CA ASN A 155 -11.85 5.73 6.37
C ASN A 155 -13.11 6.61 6.34
N ARG A 156 -14.26 6.12 5.87
CA ARG A 156 -15.55 6.84 5.83
C ARG A 156 -15.48 8.17 5.07
N GLY A 157 -14.58 8.26 4.08
CA GLY A 157 -14.31 9.49 3.33
C GLY A 157 -13.73 10.65 4.15
N LYS A 158 -13.21 10.40 5.36
CA LYS A 158 -12.75 11.45 6.30
C LYS A 158 -11.63 12.34 5.74
N THR A 159 -10.84 11.83 4.80
CA THR A 159 -9.69 12.52 4.20
C THR A 159 -10.06 13.34 2.96
N SER A 160 -11.35 13.60 2.72
CA SER A 160 -11.82 14.47 1.65
C SER A 160 -11.86 15.92 2.12
N ASP A 161 -11.33 16.83 1.30
CA ASP A 161 -11.51 18.29 1.47
C ASP A 161 -12.81 18.80 0.83
N LEU A 162 -13.50 17.94 0.08
CA LEU A 162 -14.75 18.28 -0.58
C LEU A 162 -15.91 18.25 0.41
N THR A 163 -17.00 18.96 0.08
CA THR A 163 -18.26 18.83 0.82
C THR A 163 -18.74 17.36 0.82
N PRO A 164 -19.54 16.91 1.80
CA PRO A 164 -20.09 15.54 1.81
C PRO A 164 -20.86 15.18 0.53
N ALA A 165 -21.58 16.14 -0.06
CA ALA A 165 -22.32 15.96 -1.30
C ALA A 165 -21.37 15.75 -2.50
N ASP A 166 -20.33 16.58 -2.62
CA ASP A 166 -19.37 16.46 -3.73
C ASP A 166 -18.45 15.25 -3.57
N THR A 167 -18.10 14.90 -2.34
CA THR A 167 -17.41 13.64 -2.01
C THR A 167 -18.22 12.46 -2.51
N THR A 168 -19.52 12.40 -2.18
CA THR A 168 -20.42 11.33 -2.65
C THR A 168 -20.53 11.33 -4.19
N ARG A 169 -20.73 12.49 -4.81
CA ARG A 169 -20.85 12.63 -6.26
C ARG A 169 -19.61 12.12 -7.00
N LYS A 170 -18.43 12.51 -6.53
CA LYS A 170 -17.14 12.10 -7.09
C LYS A 170 -16.86 10.61 -6.84
N LEU A 171 -17.20 10.10 -5.66
CA LEU A 171 -17.12 8.67 -5.36
C LEU A 171 -17.95 7.85 -6.35
N LEU A 172 -19.21 8.23 -6.57
CA LEU A 172 -20.09 7.57 -7.54
C LEU A 172 -19.53 7.64 -8.97
N LYS A 173 -18.85 8.74 -9.36
CA LYS A 173 -18.16 8.84 -10.66
C LYS A 173 -17.11 7.75 -10.83
N TYR A 174 -16.30 7.46 -9.81
CA TYR A 174 -15.37 6.33 -9.87
C TYR A 174 -16.12 5.00 -10.08
N PHE A 175 -17.17 4.72 -9.31
CA PHE A 175 -17.91 3.46 -9.39
C PHE A 175 -18.74 3.27 -10.68
N ARG A 176 -18.90 4.31 -11.51
CA ARG A 176 -19.48 4.20 -12.85
C ARG A 176 -18.54 3.55 -13.87
N GLU A 177 -17.23 3.49 -13.61
CA GLU A 177 -16.30 2.77 -14.49
C GLU A 177 -16.73 1.33 -14.68
N ARG A 178 -16.74 0.87 -15.95
CA ARG A 178 -17.13 -0.49 -16.32
C ARG A 178 -16.29 -1.52 -15.56
N GLY A 179 -16.98 -2.45 -14.90
CA GLY A 179 -16.36 -3.55 -14.16
C GLY A 179 -15.76 -3.18 -12.80
N ARG A 180 -15.55 -1.90 -12.45
CA ARG A 180 -14.97 -1.52 -11.15
C ARG A 180 -15.81 -2.01 -9.98
N PHE A 181 -17.13 -1.78 -10.03
CA PHE A 181 -18.03 -2.26 -8.98
C PHE A 181 -17.89 -3.77 -8.77
N ASN A 182 -17.88 -4.57 -9.84
CA ASN A 182 -17.75 -6.03 -9.73
C ASN A 182 -16.43 -6.45 -9.10
N ARG A 183 -15.31 -5.79 -9.46
CA ARG A 183 -13.99 -6.05 -8.84
C ARG A 183 -14.00 -5.75 -7.35
N LEU A 184 -14.55 -4.60 -6.95
CA LEU A 184 -14.60 -4.18 -5.54
C LEU A 184 -15.59 -5.01 -4.72
N SER A 185 -16.74 -5.37 -5.28
CA SER A 185 -17.70 -6.27 -4.64
C SER A 185 -17.16 -7.69 -4.47
N ALA A 186 -16.30 -8.16 -5.37
CA ALA A 186 -15.64 -9.46 -5.22
C ALA A 186 -14.66 -9.50 -4.02
N ALA A 187 -14.05 -8.36 -3.67
CA ALA A 187 -13.18 -8.23 -2.49
C ALA A 187 -13.97 -7.96 -1.18
N ALA A 188 -15.27 -7.64 -1.27
CA ALA A 188 -16.09 -7.26 -0.11
C ALA A 188 -16.14 -8.31 1.02
N PRO A 189 -16.14 -9.65 0.78
CA PRO A 189 -16.14 -10.64 1.86
C PRO A 189 -14.96 -10.52 2.84
N SER A 190 -13.84 -9.92 2.42
CA SER A 190 -12.65 -9.71 3.24
C SER A 190 -12.57 -8.29 3.82
N GLU A 191 -13.54 -7.44 3.50
CA GLU A 191 -13.68 -6.08 4.03
C GLU A 191 -14.50 -6.03 5.33
N PRO A 192 -14.33 -5.02 6.19
CA PRO A 192 -15.20 -4.81 7.35
C PRO A 192 -16.67 -4.66 6.94
N PRO A 193 -17.65 -5.10 7.75
CA PRO A 193 -19.07 -5.02 7.44
C PRO A 193 -19.53 -3.62 6.98
N ARG A 194 -19.00 -2.56 7.61
CA ARG A 194 -19.26 -1.17 7.20
C ARG A 194 -18.91 -0.89 5.73
N VAL A 195 -17.77 -1.39 5.23
CA VAL A 195 -17.36 -1.18 3.84
C VAL A 195 -18.27 -1.95 2.89
N ARG A 196 -18.69 -3.17 3.26
CA ARG A 196 -19.66 -3.95 2.48
C ARG A 196 -20.99 -3.23 2.37
N ALA A 197 -21.45 -2.62 3.47
CA ALA A 197 -22.64 -1.80 3.51
C ALA A 197 -22.54 -0.56 2.60
N MET A 198 -21.42 0.17 2.66
CA MET A 198 -21.16 1.30 1.74
C MET A 198 -21.14 0.86 0.27
N LEU A 199 -20.48 -0.26 -0.04
CA LEU A 199 -20.49 -0.83 -1.39
C LEU A 199 -21.91 -1.18 -1.85
N GLY A 200 -22.74 -1.71 -0.95
CA GLY A 200 -24.14 -1.96 -1.21
C GLY A 200 -24.93 -0.69 -1.53
N ALA A 201 -24.82 0.34 -0.70
CA ALA A 201 -25.47 1.63 -0.92
C ALA A 201 -25.07 2.27 -2.26
N ILE A 202 -23.77 2.25 -2.57
CA ILE A 202 -23.23 2.71 -3.86
C ILE A 202 -23.79 1.87 -5.02
N GLY A 203 -23.82 0.55 -4.86
CA GLY A 203 -24.33 -0.38 -5.87
C GLY A 203 -25.80 -0.15 -6.18
N GLN A 204 -26.62 0.01 -5.14
CA GLN A 204 -28.04 0.31 -5.29
C GLN A 204 -28.25 1.68 -5.96
N GLN A 205 -27.49 2.70 -5.54
CA GLN A 205 -27.57 4.03 -6.15
C GLN A 205 -27.19 4.06 -7.63
N LEU A 206 -26.32 3.15 -8.06
CA LEU A 206 -25.87 3.02 -9.44
C LEU A 206 -26.66 1.97 -10.24
N GLY A 207 -27.76 1.42 -9.69
CA GLY A 207 -28.61 0.45 -10.38
C GLY A 207 -27.88 -0.86 -10.72
N LYS A 208 -26.95 -1.32 -9.85
CA LYS A 208 -26.23 -2.58 -10.08
C LYS A 208 -27.16 -3.79 -9.91
N SER A 209 -26.75 -4.93 -10.48
CA SER A 209 -27.56 -6.15 -10.54
C SER A 209 -28.06 -6.59 -9.17
N LYS A 210 -29.34 -6.99 -9.09
CA LYS A 210 -29.99 -7.49 -7.86
C LYS A 210 -29.18 -8.61 -7.18
N SER A 211 -28.63 -9.55 -7.94
CA SER A 211 -27.82 -10.65 -7.41
C SER A 211 -26.55 -10.19 -6.67
N ALA A 212 -25.88 -9.15 -7.16
CA ALA A 212 -24.71 -8.57 -6.48
C ALA A 212 -25.12 -7.86 -5.17
N LEU A 213 -26.24 -7.14 -5.18
CA LEU A 213 -26.77 -6.48 -3.99
C LEU A 213 -27.23 -7.49 -2.93
N THR A 214 -27.92 -8.55 -3.33
CA THR A 214 -28.35 -9.63 -2.42
C THR A 214 -27.14 -10.29 -1.73
N ARG A 215 -26.04 -10.55 -2.46
CA ARG A 215 -24.83 -11.11 -1.85
C ARG A 215 -24.20 -10.17 -0.83
N LEU A 216 -24.13 -8.88 -1.11
CA LEU A 216 -23.62 -7.88 -0.16
C LEU A 216 -24.52 -7.79 1.07
N HIS A 217 -25.84 -7.77 0.89
CA HIS A 217 -26.80 -7.71 1.99
C HIS A 217 -26.73 -8.95 2.88
N ALA A 218 -26.64 -10.15 2.30
CA ALA A 218 -26.49 -11.41 3.03
C ALA A 218 -25.18 -11.49 3.84
N SER A 219 -24.17 -10.69 3.49
CA SER A 219 -22.89 -10.64 4.21
C SER A 219 -22.91 -9.76 5.46
N LEU A 220 -24.03 -9.10 5.76
CA LEU A 220 -24.22 -8.19 6.89
C LEU A 220 -25.12 -8.81 7.96
N ASN A 221 -24.85 -8.49 9.22
CA ASN A 221 -25.77 -8.81 10.31
C ASN A 221 -26.94 -7.78 10.30
N PRO A 222 -28.22 -8.19 10.26
CA PRO A 222 -29.37 -7.28 10.19
C PRO A 222 -29.48 -6.24 11.33
N PHE A 223 -28.96 -6.58 12.51
CA PHE A 223 -29.03 -5.72 13.70
C PHE A 223 -27.85 -4.75 13.81
N SER A 224 -26.82 -4.90 12.96
CA SER A 224 -25.69 -3.98 12.95
C SER A 224 -26.10 -2.63 12.39
N ARG A 225 -25.43 -1.57 12.87
CA ARG A 225 -25.53 -0.22 12.33
C ARG A 225 -24.14 0.36 12.17
N PHE A 226 -23.94 1.16 11.13
CA PHE A 226 -22.61 1.63 10.75
C PHE A 226 -22.58 3.14 10.52
N ASP A 227 -21.61 3.82 11.12
CA ASP A 227 -21.34 5.23 10.79
C ASP A 227 -20.66 5.34 9.42
N PHE A 228 -21.32 6.01 8.47
CA PHE A 228 -20.79 6.25 7.13
C PHE A 228 -19.92 7.51 7.02
N GLY A 229 -19.81 8.31 8.09
CA GLY A 229 -19.02 9.53 8.11
C GLY A 229 -19.41 10.50 6.99
N ALA A 230 -18.43 10.95 6.20
CA ALA A 230 -18.66 11.87 5.09
C ALA A 230 -19.52 11.28 3.96
N LEU A 231 -19.71 9.95 3.96
CA LEU A 231 -20.49 9.22 2.95
C LEU A 231 -21.94 8.97 3.38
N ALA A 232 -22.38 9.55 4.50
CA ALA A 232 -23.77 9.44 4.97
C ALA A 232 -24.79 10.02 3.97
N GLY A 233 -24.36 10.87 3.02
CA GLY A 233 -25.20 11.43 1.96
C GLY A 233 -25.48 10.50 0.76
N LEU A 234 -25.05 9.24 0.80
CA LEU A 234 -25.46 8.24 -0.19
C LEU A 234 -26.98 8.02 -0.11
N ALA A 235 -27.66 7.97 -1.25
CA ALA A 235 -29.13 7.94 -1.32
C ALA A 235 -29.72 6.73 -0.56
N TYR A 236 -29.03 5.60 -0.62
CA TYR A 236 -29.44 4.35 0.01
C TYR A 236 -28.65 4.03 1.29
N ALA A 237 -28.02 5.02 1.94
CA ALA A 237 -27.24 4.77 3.15
C ALA A 237 -28.06 4.11 4.26
N LYS A 238 -29.29 4.60 4.50
CA LYS A 238 -30.20 4.06 5.53
C LYS A 238 -30.60 2.61 5.25
N ASP A 239 -30.93 2.30 4.00
CA ASP A 239 -31.27 0.93 3.55
C ASP A 239 -30.12 -0.05 3.79
N TRP A 240 -28.88 0.46 3.79
CA TRP A 240 -27.66 -0.29 4.07
C TRP A 240 -27.15 -0.06 5.50
N GLN A 241 -28.05 0.06 6.46
CA GLN A 241 -27.75 0.06 7.89
C GLN A 241 -26.87 1.23 8.36
N ALA A 242 -26.82 2.33 7.61
CA ALA A 242 -26.12 3.53 8.10
C ALA A 242 -26.82 4.09 9.34
N THR A 243 -26.05 4.50 10.35
CA THR A 243 -26.59 5.29 11.46
C THR A 243 -27.07 6.63 10.94
N GLY A 244 -28.24 7.09 11.38
CA GLY A 244 -28.71 8.44 11.09
C GLY A 244 -27.70 9.47 11.62
N ARG A 245 -27.52 10.56 10.86
CA ARG A 245 -27.02 11.81 11.42
C ARG A 245 -28.18 12.61 11.94
#